data_AF-A0A524LNC4-F1
#
_entry.id   AF-A0A524LNC4-F1
#
_cell.length_a   1.000
_cell.length_b   1.000
_cell.length_c   1.000
_cell.angle_alpha   90.00
_cell.angle_beta   90.00
_cell.angle_gamma   90.00
#
_symmetry.space_group_name_H-M   'P 1'
#
loop_
_entity.id
_entity.type
_entity.pdbx_description
1 polymer ?
#
loop_
_entity_poly.entity_id
_entity_poly.type
_entity_poly.pdbx_seq_one_letter_code
_entity_poly.pdbx_strand_id
1 'polypeptide(L)'
;MALKNKIILGLAAVLLVVIGLAVYNSFFSPKARIKGAMERTVKSFLKKDRAFIMSNIDEEFSQGAMTKAKADTALALFFMEFEKVKVVMDDQKVLVQDDTAVDTIKVIVIVSRGGEQGFLLGSFGNPQALAVKFKHKDKWRITGVEGLPGY
;
A
#
# COMPACT_ATOMS: atom_id res chain seq x y z
N MET A 1 23.16 -9.83 -48.30
CA MET A 1 22.19 -8.91 -47.64
C MET A 1 21.21 -9.65 -46.71
N ALA A 2 20.70 -10.84 -47.09
CA ALA A 2 19.74 -11.60 -46.28
C ALA A 2 20.22 -12.09 -44.89
N LEU A 3 21.50 -12.39 -44.71
CA LEU A 3 22.03 -12.90 -43.43
C LEU A 3 22.06 -11.83 -42.33
N LYS A 4 22.46 -10.59 -42.67
CA LYS A 4 22.48 -9.44 -41.75
C LYS A 4 21.08 -9.13 -41.21
N ASN A 5 20.07 -9.14 -42.06
CA ASN A 5 18.69 -8.86 -41.65
C ASN A 5 18.11 -9.94 -40.74
N LYS A 6 18.47 -11.22 -40.92
CA LYS A 6 18.07 -12.30 -40.02
C LYS A 6 18.69 -12.17 -38.63
N ILE A 7 19.96 -11.76 -38.55
CA ILE A 7 20.66 -11.53 -37.27
C ILE A 7 20.06 -10.33 -36.54
N ILE A 8 19.76 -9.24 -37.26
CA ILE A 8 19.12 -8.04 -36.67
C ILE A 8 17.71 -8.36 -36.18
N LEU A 9 16.91 -9.10 -36.94
CA LEU A 9 15.58 -9.55 -36.50
C LEU A 9 15.66 -10.45 -35.26
N GLY A 10 16.62 -11.39 -35.25
CA GLY A 10 16.85 -12.27 -34.09
C GLY A 10 17.21 -11.49 -32.83
N LEU A 11 18.12 -10.51 -32.94
CA LEU A 11 18.50 -9.62 -31.85
C LEU A 11 17.31 -8.77 -31.36
N ALA A 12 16.53 -8.20 -32.27
CA ALA A 12 15.34 -7.42 -31.91
C ALA A 12 14.28 -8.27 -31.18
N ALA A 13 14.07 -9.51 -31.60
CA ALA A 13 13.15 -10.44 -30.94
C ALA A 13 13.62 -10.79 -29.52
N VAL A 14 14.91 -11.08 -29.33
CA VAL A 14 15.49 -11.34 -27.99
C VAL A 14 15.33 -10.11 -27.10
N LEU A 15 15.57 -8.91 -27.64
CA LEU A 15 15.47 -7.66 -26.88
C LEU A 15 14.03 -7.40 -26.41
N LEU A 16 13.04 -7.67 -27.27
CA LEU A 16 11.62 -7.59 -26.90
C LEU A 16 11.22 -8.60 -25.83
N VAL A 17 11.76 -9.82 -25.87
CA VAL A 17 11.52 -10.83 -24.82
C VAL A 17 12.14 -10.39 -23.50
N VAL A 18 13.37 -9.87 -23.51
CA VAL A 18 14.03 -9.36 -22.29
C VAL A 18 13.27 -8.17 -21.70
N ILE A 19 12.82 -7.22 -22.53
CA ILE A 19 11.98 -6.10 -22.08
C ILE A 19 10.65 -6.63 -21.53
N GLY A 20 10.00 -7.57 -22.22
CA GLY A 20 8.74 -8.18 -21.76
C GLY A 20 8.89 -8.87 -20.41
N LEU A 21 9.97 -9.63 -20.20
CA LEU A 21 10.30 -10.27 -18.92
C LEU A 21 10.62 -9.25 -17.83
N ALA A 22 11.35 -8.18 -18.16
CA ALA A 22 11.65 -7.11 -17.22
C ALA A 22 10.37 -6.38 -16.77
N VAL A 23 9.49 -6.02 -17.72
CA VAL A 23 8.18 -5.41 -17.42
C VAL A 23 7.32 -6.37 -16.62
N TYR A 24 7.24 -7.64 -17.02
CA TYR A 24 6.48 -8.64 -16.28
C TYR A 24 6.97 -8.77 -14.84
N ASN A 25 8.27 -8.90 -14.63
CA ASN A 25 8.85 -9.01 -13.30
C ASN A 25 8.64 -7.72 -12.49
N SER A 26 8.83 -6.54 -13.09
CA SER A 26 8.62 -5.27 -12.39
C SER A 26 7.16 -5.02 -12.03
N PHE A 27 6.21 -5.25 -12.93
CA PHE A 27 4.80 -4.92 -12.72
C PHE A 27 4.01 -6.02 -12.00
N PHE A 28 4.36 -7.30 -12.21
CA PHE A 28 3.69 -8.44 -11.56
C PHE A 28 4.43 -8.95 -10.33
N SER A 29 5.55 -8.32 -9.91
CA SER A 29 6.22 -8.68 -8.66
C SER A 29 5.28 -8.54 -7.46
N PRO A 30 5.41 -9.41 -6.44
CA PRO A 30 4.75 -9.24 -5.15
C PRO A 30 4.94 -7.84 -4.56
N LYS A 31 6.14 -7.27 -4.70
CA LYS A 31 6.45 -5.90 -4.24
C LYS A 31 5.56 -4.85 -4.92
N ALA A 32 5.44 -4.88 -6.24
CA ALA A 32 4.57 -3.95 -6.98
C ALA A 32 3.08 -4.15 -6.62
N ARG A 33 2.66 -5.40 -6.39
CA ARG A 33 1.28 -5.71 -5.96
C ARG A 33 0.97 -5.16 -4.58
N ILE A 34 1.89 -5.28 -3.62
CA ILE A 34 1.74 -4.75 -2.25
C ILE A 34 1.73 -3.22 -2.28
N LYS A 35 2.69 -2.60 -2.98
CA LYS A 35 2.72 -1.14 -3.15
C LYS A 35 1.41 -0.62 -3.77
N GLY A 36 0.95 -1.25 -4.84
CA GLY A 36 -0.32 -0.91 -5.46
C GLY A 36 -1.53 -1.17 -4.56
N ALA A 37 -1.50 -2.19 -3.70
CA ALA A 37 -2.56 -2.42 -2.70
C ALA A 37 -2.59 -1.29 -1.65
N MET A 38 -1.43 -0.84 -1.18
CA MET A 38 -1.32 0.30 -0.26
C MET A 38 -1.83 1.59 -0.89
N GLU A 39 -1.35 1.93 -2.09
CA GLU A 39 -1.78 3.14 -2.82
C GLU A 39 -3.29 3.15 -3.09
N ARG A 40 -3.86 2.01 -3.49
CA ARG A 40 -5.31 1.88 -3.66
C ARG A 40 -6.05 2.04 -2.34
N THR A 41 -5.54 1.47 -1.25
CA THR A 41 -6.14 1.61 0.09
C THR A 41 -6.16 3.07 0.53
N VAL A 42 -5.07 3.81 0.35
CA VAL A 42 -5.01 5.26 0.64
C VAL A 42 -5.96 6.04 -0.27
N LYS A 43 -6.01 5.73 -1.57
CA LYS A 43 -6.94 6.38 -2.49
C LYS A 43 -8.40 6.15 -2.09
N SER A 44 -8.75 4.95 -1.64
CA SER A 44 -10.08 4.63 -1.12
C SER A 44 -10.36 5.32 0.21
N PHE A 45 -9.37 5.43 1.08
CA PHE A 45 -9.46 6.20 2.33
C PHE A 45 -9.77 7.68 2.09
N LEU A 46 -9.10 8.31 1.14
CA LEU A 46 -9.38 9.70 0.75
C LEU A 46 -10.78 9.88 0.13
N LYS A 47 -11.35 8.81 -0.43
CA LYS A 47 -12.72 8.77 -0.98
C LYS A 47 -13.78 8.32 0.03
N LYS A 48 -13.39 8.05 1.29
CA LYS A 48 -14.26 7.46 2.31
C LYS A 48 -14.90 6.11 1.90
N ASP A 49 -14.23 5.35 1.04
CA ASP A 49 -14.68 4.03 0.56
C ASP A 49 -14.31 2.94 1.58
N ARG A 50 -15.13 2.87 2.64
CA ARG A 50 -14.99 1.94 3.76
C ARG A 50 -14.97 0.48 3.30
N ALA A 51 -15.88 0.11 2.39
CA ALA A 51 -16.01 -1.27 1.93
C ALA A 51 -14.73 -1.76 1.24
N PHE A 52 -14.13 -0.95 0.37
CA PHE A 52 -12.88 -1.32 -0.30
C PHE A 52 -11.72 -1.45 0.69
N ILE A 53 -11.58 -0.54 1.64
CA ILE A 53 -10.53 -0.58 2.67
C ILE A 53 -10.64 -1.88 3.47
N MET A 54 -11.84 -2.21 3.95
CA MET A 54 -12.06 -3.43 4.72
C MET A 54 -11.86 -4.70 3.89
N SER A 55 -12.06 -4.64 2.58
CA SER A 55 -11.76 -5.76 1.67
C SER A 55 -10.26 -6.05 1.52
N ASN A 56 -9.39 -5.09 1.88
CA ASN A 56 -7.94 -5.24 1.87
C ASN A 56 -7.38 -5.67 3.24
N ILE A 57 -8.21 -5.73 4.27
CA ILE A 57 -7.84 -6.20 5.61
C ILE A 57 -8.24 -7.67 5.76
N ASP A 58 -7.31 -8.50 6.21
CA ASP A 58 -7.55 -9.92 6.43
C ASP A 58 -8.50 -10.15 7.62
N GLU A 59 -9.27 -11.23 7.61
CA GLU A 59 -10.16 -11.58 8.73
C GLU A 59 -9.38 -11.85 10.02
N GLU A 60 -8.14 -12.35 9.90
CA GLU A 60 -7.23 -12.59 11.02
C GLU A 60 -6.48 -11.31 11.46
N PHE A 61 -6.86 -10.13 10.95
CA PHE A 61 -6.20 -8.89 11.33
C PHE A 61 -6.24 -8.68 12.85
N SER A 62 -5.05 -8.47 13.42
CA SER A 62 -4.88 -8.23 14.84
C SER A 62 -3.69 -7.28 15.07
N GLN A 63 -3.94 -6.21 15.81
CA GLN A 63 -2.92 -5.28 16.28
C GLN A 63 -3.22 -4.94 17.74
N GLY A 64 -2.55 -5.61 18.69
CA GLY A 64 -2.87 -5.49 20.10
C GLY A 64 -4.34 -5.87 20.37
N ALA A 65 -5.13 -4.93 20.89
CA ALA A 65 -6.56 -5.12 21.12
C ALA A 65 -7.45 -4.78 19.89
N MET A 66 -6.86 -4.32 18.78
CA MET A 66 -7.56 -3.93 17.56
C MET A 66 -7.80 -5.14 16.66
N THR A 67 -9.07 -5.48 16.42
CA THR A 67 -9.50 -6.51 15.47
C THR A 67 -10.04 -5.86 14.19
N LYS A 68 -10.26 -6.65 13.13
CA LYS A 68 -10.89 -6.15 11.89
C LYS A 68 -12.21 -5.42 12.16
N ALA A 69 -13.08 -5.97 13.00
CA ALA A 69 -14.37 -5.36 13.34
C ALA A 69 -14.20 -4.02 14.09
N LYS A 70 -13.21 -3.94 15.00
CA LYS A 70 -12.90 -2.67 15.69
C LYS A 70 -12.30 -1.64 14.74
N ALA A 71 -11.44 -2.07 13.82
CA ALA A 71 -10.86 -1.20 12.80
C ALA A 71 -11.96 -0.62 11.88
N ASP A 72 -12.94 -1.44 11.51
CA ASP A 72 -14.10 -1.01 10.72
C ASP A 72 -14.94 0.05 11.43
N THR A 73 -15.23 -0.16 12.72
CA THR A 73 -15.93 0.83 13.55
C THR A 73 -15.12 2.12 13.70
N ALA A 74 -13.81 2.01 13.99
CA ALA A 74 -12.93 3.17 14.11
C ALA A 74 -12.86 3.97 12.81
N LEU A 75 -12.82 3.30 11.67
CA LEU A 75 -12.82 3.91 10.34
C LEU A 75 -14.14 4.65 10.05
N ALA A 76 -15.28 4.07 10.44
CA ALA A 76 -16.57 4.72 10.32
C ALA A 76 -16.65 6.01 11.16
N LEU A 77 -16.23 5.95 12.42
CA LEU A 77 -16.17 7.11 13.31
C LEU A 77 -15.22 8.19 12.76
N PHE A 78 -14.06 7.78 12.26
CA PHE A 78 -13.08 8.67 11.63
C PHE A 78 -13.70 9.45 10.44
N PHE A 79 -14.44 8.77 9.57
CA PHE A 79 -15.08 9.42 8.41
C PHE A 79 -16.24 10.35 8.78
N MET A 80 -16.89 10.13 9.93
CA MET A 80 -17.90 11.04 10.49
C MET A 80 -17.26 12.28 11.11
N GLU A 81 -16.14 12.09 11.81
CA GLU A 81 -15.46 13.14 12.57
C GLU A 81 -14.73 14.15 11.69
N PHE A 82 -14.07 13.68 10.62
CA PHE A 82 -13.22 14.52 9.79
C PHE A 82 -13.83 14.82 8.42
N GLU A 83 -13.88 16.11 8.07
CA GLU A 83 -14.44 16.61 6.82
C GLU A 83 -13.49 16.33 5.64
N LYS A 84 -12.22 16.71 5.82
CA LYS A 84 -11.17 16.55 4.82
C LYS A 84 -9.99 15.81 5.41
N VAL A 85 -9.36 14.98 4.59
CA VAL A 85 -8.19 14.20 4.98
C VAL A 85 -7.19 14.24 3.84
N LYS A 86 -5.91 14.40 4.18
CA LYS A 86 -4.78 14.28 3.26
C LYS A 86 -3.78 13.33 3.87
N VAL A 87 -3.33 12.38 3.06
CA VAL A 87 -2.29 11.41 3.44
C VAL A 87 -1.08 11.68 2.55
N VAL A 88 0.07 11.88 3.18
CA VAL A 88 1.36 11.95 2.51
C VAL A 88 2.14 10.70 2.90
N MET A 89 2.67 10.02 1.90
CA MET A 89 3.46 8.80 2.06
C MET A 89 4.84 9.03 1.47
N ASP A 90 5.89 8.59 2.19
CA ASP A 90 7.27 8.69 1.75
C ASP A 90 8.09 7.46 2.21
N ASP A 91 9.28 7.28 1.65
CA ASP A 91 10.25 6.24 2.03
C ASP A 91 9.70 4.80 2.05
N GLN A 92 8.75 4.49 1.17
CA GLN A 92 8.10 3.18 1.11
C GLN A 92 9.08 2.06 0.72
N LYS A 93 9.22 1.04 1.57
CA LYS A 93 10.10 -0.11 1.39
C LYS A 93 9.34 -1.41 1.66
N VAL A 94 9.24 -2.24 0.63
CA VAL A 94 8.55 -3.54 0.72
C VAL A 94 9.57 -4.67 0.80
N LEU A 95 9.51 -5.44 1.89
CA LEU A 95 10.19 -6.71 2.06
C LEU A 95 9.18 -7.85 1.94
N VAL A 96 9.45 -8.82 1.07
CA VAL A 96 8.59 -9.98 0.86
C VAL A 96 9.37 -11.22 1.27
N GLN A 97 8.74 -12.09 2.07
CA GLN A 97 9.26 -13.37 2.53
C GLN A 97 8.16 -14.42 2.38
N ASP A 98 8.28 -15.25 1.35
CA ASP A 98 7.32 -16.29 0.99
C ASP A 98 5.89 -15.73 0.82
N ASP A 99 4.96 -16.15 1.70
CA ASP A 99 3.57 -15.74 1.73
C ASP A 99 3.32 -14.53 2.63
N THR A 100 4.37 -13.90 3.16
CA THR A 100 4.28 -12.72 4.02
C THR A 100 5.06 -11.54 3.45
N ALA A 101 4.67 -10.34 3.86
CA ALA A 101 5.42 -9.15 3.53
C ALA A 101 5.26 -8.06 4.59
N VAL A 102 6.24 -7.17 4.63
CA VAL A 102 6.22 -5.97 5.45
C VAL A 102 6.47 -4.77 4.55
N ASP A 103 5.55 -3.82 4.58
CA ASP A 103 5.69 -2.52 3.93
C ASP A 103 6.03 -1.47 5.00
N THR A 104 7.27 -1.03 5.03
CA THR A 104 7.71 0.07 5.90
C THR A 104 7.54 1.39 5.17
N ILE A 105 6.79 2.31 5.78
CA ILE A 105 6.41 3.57 5.14
C ILE A 105 6.40 4.71 6.14
N LYS A 106 6.79 5.90 5.70
CA LYS A 106 6.65 7.14 6.47
C LYS A 106 5.35 7.82 6.07
N VAL A 107 4.51 8.15 7.04
CA VAL A 107 3.17 8.69 6.80
C VAL A 107 2.96 9.99 7.56
N ILE A 108 2.30 10.93 6.90
CA ILE A 108 1.71 12.12 7.51
C ILE A 108 0.22 12.10 7.18
N VAL A 109 -0.63 12.19 8.21
CA VAL A 109 -2.08 12.32 8.06
C VAL A 109 -2.48 13.70 8.55
N ILE A 110 -3.01 14.51 7.64
CA ILE A 110 -3.55 15.84 7.92
C ILE A 110 -5.06 15.73 7.83
N VAL A 111 -5.76 16.23 8.84
CA VAL A 111 -7.21 16.18 8.92
C VAL A 111 -7.78 17.59 9.08
N SER A 112 -9.05 17.76 8.73
CA SER A 112 -9.80 18.99 8.98
C SER A 112 -11.12 18.69 9.67
N ARG A 113 -11.44 19.49 10.69
CA ARG A 113 -12.69 19.43 11.46
C ARG A 113 -13.12 20.86 11.81
N GLY A 114 -14.34 21.26 11.44
CA GLY A 114 -14.87 22.57 11.79
C GLY A 114 -14.07 23.74 11.20
N GLY A 115 -13.46 23.55 10.02
CA GLY A 115 -12.62 24.55 9.37
C GLY A 115 -11.16 24.62 9.87
N GLU A 116 -10.83 23.98 10.98
CA GLU A 116 -9.45 23.86 11.46
C GLU A 116 -8.73 22.71 10.76
N GLN A 117 -7.40 22.80 10.62
CA GLN A 117 -6.54 21.74 10.10
C GLN A 117 -5.48 21.37 11.11
N GLY A 118 -5.20 20.07 11.23
CA GLY A 118 -4.19 19.55 12.15
C GLY A 118 -3.53 18.28 11.66
N PHE A 119 -2.39 17.95 12.26
CA PHE A 119 -1.73 16.66 12.07
C PHE A 119 -2.35 15.63 13.01
N LEU A 120 -2.90 14.57 12.43
CA LEU A 120 -3.39 13.42 13.18
C LEU A 120 -2.27 12.40 13.43
N LEU A 121 -1.39 12.23 12.43
CA LEU A 121 -0.31 11.25 12.48
C LEU A 121 0.93 11.84 11.80
N GLY A 122 2.07 11.80 12.49
CA GLY A 122 3.32 12.39 11.99
C GLY A 122 3.24 13.90 11.78
N SER A 123 4.30 14.47 11.23
CA SER A 123 4.38 15.87 10.81
C SER A 123 5.37 16.01 9.65
N PHE A 124 5.45 17.17 9.00
CA PHE A 124 6.41 17.37 7.89
C PHE A 124 7.88 17.21 8.31
N GLY A 125 8.24 17.59 9.54
CA GLY A 125 9.60 17.43 10.07
C GLY A 125 9.87 16.05 10.67
N ASN A 126 8.83 15.35 11.10
CA ASN A 126 8.93 14.01 11.69
C ASN A 126 7.74 13.15 11.23
N PRO A 127 7.78 12.59 10.00
CA PRO A 127 6.77 11.66 9.53
C PRO A 127 6.71 10.41 10.41
N GLN A 128 5.52 9.87 10.65
CA GLN A 128 5.38 8.66 11.45
C GLN A 128 5.82 7.44 10.62
N ALA A 129 6.79 6.68 11.13
CA ALA A 129 7.13 5.39 10.54
C ALA A 129 6.08 4.35 10.93
N LEU A 130 5.54 3.65 9.93
CA LEU A 130 4.62 2.53 10.07
C LEU A 130 5.22 1.28 9.41
N ALA A 131 4.96 0.12 9.99
CA ALA A 131 5.23 -1.17 9.36
C ALA A 131 3.91 -1.92 9.16
N VAL A 132 3.47 -2.01 7.91
CA VAL A 132 2.23 -2.70 7.56
C VAL A 132 2.55 -4.12 7.16
N LYS A 133 1.96 -5.08 7.88
CA LYS A 133 2.15 -6.51 7.65
C LYS A 133 1.09 -7.01 6.68
N PHE A 134 1.52 -7.86 5.77
CA PHE A 134 0.67 -8.49 4.78
C PHE A 134 0.84 -10.01 4.79
N LYS A 135 -0.22 -10.71 4.42
CA LYS A 135 -0.21 -12.14 4.10
C LYS A 135 -0.86 -12.39 2.74
N HIS A 136 -0.31 -13.34 2.00
CA HIS A 136 -0.79 -13.78 0.70
C HIS A 136 -1.62 -15.03 0.86
N LYS A 137 -2.94 -14.89 0.68
CA LYS A 137 -3.87 -16.02 0.54
C LYS A 137 -4.26 -16.12 -0.94
N ASP A 138 -5.44 -15.62 -1.29
CA ASP A 138 -5.90 -15.37 -2.66
C ASP A 138 -5.35 -14.06 -3.25
N LYS A 139 -5.14 -13.07 -2.39
CA LYS A 139 -4.53 -11.78 -2.66
C LYS A 139 -3.74 -11.33 -1.43
N TRP A 140 -2.86 -10.34 -1.59
CA TRP A 140 -2.18 -9.68 -0.48
C TRP A 140 -3.21 -8.89 0.35
N ARG A 141 -3.29 -9.19 1.64
CA ARG A 141 -4.18 -8.52 2.60
C ARG A 141 -3.41 -8.09 3.84
N ILE A 142 -3.84 -6.98 4.44
CA ILE A 142 -3.25 -6.41 5.65
C ILE A 142 -3.63 -7.26 6.85
N THR A 143 -2.64 -7.72 7.61
CA THR A 143 -2.82 -8.53 8.83
C THR A 143 -2.44 -7.79 10.11
N GLY A 144 -1.69 -6.68 10.01
CA GLY A 144 -1.30 -5.86 11.15
C GLY A 144 -0.64 -4.55 10.74
N VAL A 145 -0.54 -3.60 11.67
CA VAL A 145 0.10 -2.29 11.46
C VAL A 145 0.83 -1.88 12.73
N GLU A 146 2.15 -1.86 12.69
CA GLU A 146 2.99 -1.41 13.81
C GLU A 146 3.42 0.05 13.64
N GLY A 147 3.78 0.69 14.76
CA GLY A 147 4.24 2.08 14.78
C GLY A 147 3.13 3.13 14.97
N LEU A 148 1.92 2.72 15.35
CA LEU A 148 0.84 3.63 15.73
C LEU A 148 1.03 4.11 17.19
N PRO A 149 0.95 5.41 17.48
CA PRO A 149 1.01 5.90 18.86
C PRO A 149 -0.26 5.49 19.63
N GLY A 150 -0.08 4.93 20.83
CA GLY A 150 -1.18 4.61 21.75
C GLY A 150 -1.81 3.22 21.60
N TYR A 151 -1.19 2.30 20.85
CA TYR A 151 -1.61 0.90 20.71
C TYR A 151 -0.46 -0.08 20.90
#